data_AF-A0A737BTS1-F1
#
_entry.id   AF-A0A737BTS1-F1
#
_cell.length_a   1.000
_cell.length_b   1.000
_cell.length_c   1.000
_cell.angle_alpha   90.00
_cell.angle_beta   90.00
_cell.angle_gamma   90.00
#
_symmetry.space_group_name_H-M   'P 1'
#
loop_
_entity.id
_entity.type
_entity.pdbx_description
1 polymer ?
#
loop_
_entity_poly.entity_id
_entity_poly.type
_entity_poly.pdbx_seq_one_letter_code
_entity_poly.pdbx_strand_id
1 'polypeptide(L)'
;MFLQNVGLEETINLAKNAVPATRRINSKPLSGDITLSAADVNAFALGMTGDYTLENDKSVGWNWNSGVYNVSTGGASKLILHFNMNIGSCPAVQFCVNYKNGGISYRSARDGFGFELDWTEFYTTTRKPSAGDVGALPVSGGVINGNLGIGTPNILGGSSIVLGDNDTGLKQNGDGL
;
A
#
# COMPACT_ATOMS: atom_id res chain seq x y z
N MET A 1 -14.20 -30.93 71.73
CA MET A 1 -14.17 -29.55 71.21
C MET A 1 -13.55 -29.62 69.82
N PHE A 2 -14.35 -29.63 68.75
CA PHE A 2 -13.85 -29.64 67.37
C PHE A 2 -13.84 -28.20 66.87
N LEU A 3 -12.65 -27.59 66.81
CA LEU A 3 -12.48 -26.20 66.41
C LEU A 3 -11.92 -26.04 64.99
N GLN A 4 -11.95 -27.08 64.18
CA GLN A 4 -11.13 -27.13 62.98
C GLN A 4 -12.03 -27.37 61.79
N ASN A 5 -12.54 -26.28 61.21
CA ASN A 5 -13.16 -26.19 59.87
C ASN A 5 -13.68 -24.77 59.55
N VAL A 6 -13.60 -23.82 60.49
CA VAL A 6 -13.91 -22.40 60.21
C VAL A 6 -12.95 -21.90 59.14
N GLY A 7 -13.47 -21.70 57.92
CA GLY A 7 -12.69 -21.30 56.74
C GLY A 7 -12.36 -22.42 55.73
N LEU A 8 -12.50 -23.71 56.08
CA LEU A 8 -12.25 -24.81 55.13
C LEU A 8 -13.36 -24.87 54.07
N GLU A 9 -14.60 -24.76 54.50
CA GLU A 9 -15.76 -24.73 53.61
C GLU A 9 -15.71 -23.50 52.67
N GLU A 10 -15.30 -22.35 53.20
CA GLU A 10 -15.09 -21.13 52.42
C GLU A 10 -13.95 -21.30 51.39
N THR A 11 -12.83 -21.90 51.80
CA THR A 11 -11.68 -22.19 50.92
C THR A 11 -12.06 -23.16 49.79
N ILE A 12 -12.79 -24.24 50.09
CA ILE A 12 -13.27 -25.22 49.09
C ILE A 12 -14.19 -24.52 48.08
N ASN A 13 -15.09 -23.66 48.56
CA ASN A 13 -16.01 -22.92 47.70
C ASN A 13 -15.29 -21.93 46.78
N LEU A 14 -14.27 -21.21 47.27
CA LEU A 14 -13.44 -20.32 46.44
C LEU A 14 -12.60 -21.10 45.41
N ALA A 15 -12.12 -22.29 45.76
CA ALA A 15 -11.26 -23.10 44.89
C ALA A 15 -12.01 -23.88 43.79
N LYS A 16 -13.30 -24.21 44.00
CA LYS A 16 -14.08 -25.12 43.15
C LYS A 16 -14.11 -24.76 41.65
N ASN A 17 -13.95 -23.48 41.30
CA ASN A 17 -13.90 -22.99 39.92
C ASN A 17 -12.73 -22.02 39.66
N ALA A 18 -11.75 -21.96 40.56
CA ALA A 18 -10.60 -21.08 40.39
C ALA A 18 -9.78 -21.49 39.15
N VAL A 19 -9.28 -20.52 38.40
CA VAL A 19 -8.35 -20.80 37.30
C VAL A 19 -7.02 -21.26 37.92
N PRO A 20 -6.53 -22.48 37.62
CA PRO A 20 -5.27 -22.95 38.18
C PRO A 20 -4.12 -22.04 37.77
N ALA A 21 -3.23 -21.66 38.71
CA ALA A 21 -2.08 -20.78 38.43
C ALA A 21 -1.08 -21.36 37.40
N THR A 22 -1.17 -22.67 37.13
CA THR A 22 -0.42 -23.37 36.08
C THR A 22 -1.01 -23.15 34.68
N ARG A 23 -2.26 -22.68 34.56
CA ARG A 23 -2.86 -22.30 33.28
C ARG A 23 -2.29 -20.97 32.83
N ARG A 24 -1.76 -20.94 31.60
CA ARG A 24 -1.06 -19.79 31.03
C ARG A 24 -1.50 -19.56 29.59
N ILE A 25 -1.49 -18.29 29.17
CA ILE A 25 -1.49 -17.88 27.75
C ILE A 25 -0.12 -17.25 27.49
N ASN A 26 0.61 -17.75 26.48
CA ASN A 26 1.96 -17.28 26.16
C ASN A 26 2.88 -17.17 27.41
N SER A 27 2.91 -18.23 28.23
CA SER A 27 3.67 -18.29 29.49
C SER A 27 3.28 -17.30 30.60
N LYS A 28 2.21 -16.51 30.44
CA LYS A 28 1.68 -15.60 31.47
C LYS A 28 0.50 -16.22 32.22
N PRO A 29 0.43 -16.14 33.56
CA PRO A 29 -0.66 -16.72 34.36
C PRO A 29 -1.98 -15.96 34.16
N LEU A 30 -3.09 -16.68 34.27
CA LEU A 30 -4.45 -16.13 34.18
C LEU A 30 -4.96 -15.70 35.57
N SER A 31 -4.51 -14.57 36.08
CA SER A 31 -4.90 -14.03 37.40
C SER A 31 -6.15 -13.14 37.37
N GLY A 32 -6.74 -12.92 36.19
CA GLY A 32 -7.92 -12.08 35.94
C GLY A 32 -8.30 -12.11 34.46
N ASP A 33 -9.25 -11.26 34.06
CA ASP A 33 -9.64 -11.09 32.66
C ASP A 33 -8.46 -10.58 31.81
N ILE A 34 -8.34 -11.09 30.59
CA ILE A 34 -7.28 -10.71 29.66
C ILE A 34 -7.89 -10.23 28.35
N THR A 35 -7.52 -9.01 27.95
CA THR A 35 -7.76 -8.49 26.61
C THR A 35 -6.54 -8.79 25.75
N LEU A 36 -6.71 -9.52 24.65
CA LEU A 36 -5.68 -9.73 23.63
C LEU A 36 -5.95 -8.85 22.42
N SER A 37 -4.95 -8.13 21.96
CA SER A 37 -4.93 -7.42 20.68
C SER A 37 -4.28 -8.27 19.59
N ALA A 38 -4.40 -7.86 18.33
CA ALA A 38 -3.69 -8.51 17.23
C ALA A 38 -2.16 -8.50 17.42
N ALA A 39 -1.63 -7.44 18.06
CA ALA A 39 -0.22 -7.33 18.38
C ALA A 39 0.24 -8.40 19.39
N ASP A 40 -0.61 -8.80 20.34
CA ASP A 40 -0.26 -9.78 21.38
C ASP A 40 -0.05 -11.21 20.84
N VAL A 41 -0.58 -11.49 19.65
CA VAL A 41 -0.56 -12.83 19.03
C VAL A 41 0.06 -12.84 17.63
N ASN A 42 0.74 -11.76 17.22
CA ASN A 42 1.30 -11.58 15.87
C ASN A 42 0.28 -11.79 14.74
N ALA A 43 -0.97 -11.40 14.97
CA ALA A 43 -2.00 -11.41 13.94
C ALA A 43 -2.01 -10.09 13.16
N PHE A 44 -2.48 -10.14 11.91
CA PHE A 44 -2.83 -8.91 11.20
C PHE A 44 -3.98 -8.21 11.94
N ALA A 45 -3.87 -6.89 12.10
CA ALA A 45 -4.93 -6.09 12.70
C ALA A 45 -6.22 -6.22 11.87
N LEU A 46 -7.35 -6.45 12.54
CA LEU A 46 -8.69 -6.46 11.92
C LEU A 46 -9.18 -5.05 11.55
N GLY A 47 -8.49 -4.02 12.03
CA GLY A 47 -8.84 -2.62 11.82
C GLY A 47 -7.60 -1.73 11.86
N MET A 48 -7.80 -0.46 12.19
CA MET A 48 -6.72 0.53 12.23
C MET A 48 -5.65 0.15 13.26
N THR A 49 -4.41 0.04 12.80
CA THR A 49 -3.20 -0.23 13.60
C THR A 49 -2.71 1.03 14.30
N GLY A 50 -2.88 2.19 13.69
CA GLY A 50 -2.66 3.47 14.37
C GLY A 50 -3.23 4.65 13.61
N ASP A 51 -3.53 5.69 14.37
CA ASP A 51 -4.05 6.98 13.89
C ASP A 51 -2.93 8.02 14.02
N TYR A 52 -2.48 8.55 12.90
CA TYR A 52 -1.35 9.48 12.89
C TYR A 52 -1.74 10.78 12.17
N THR A 53 -1.76 11.84 12.96
CA THR A 53 -1.92 13.23 12.53
C THR A 53 -0.54 13.90 12.54
N LEU A 54 0.25 13.73 11.48
CA LEU A 54 1.50 14.50 11.29
C LEU A 54 1.66 14.91 9.82
N GLU A 55 2.42 16.00 9.61
CA GLU A 55 2.28 17.01 8.55
C GLU A 55 2.43 16.56 7.08
N ASN A 56 2.64 15.27 6.78
CA ASN A 56 2.72 14.76 5.42
C ASN A 56 2.48 13.24 5.31
N ASP A 57 2.28 12.75 4.09
CA ASP A 57 1.99 11.35 3.74
C ASP A 57 3.21 10.40 3.81
N LYS A 58 4.31 10.82 4.45
CA LYS A 58 5.46 9.95 4.77
C LYS A 58 5.41 9.41 6.20
N SER A 59 4.31 9.64 6.91
CA SER A 59 4.16 9.43 8.36
C SER A 59 4.26 7.99 8.87
N VAL A 60 4.09 6.97 8.02
CA VAL A 60 4.24 5.56 8.44
C VAL A 60 5.66 5.08 8.15
N GLY A 61 6.41 4.75 9.20
CA GLY A 61 7.78 4.27 9.10
C GLY A 61 7.89 2.89 8.42
N TRP A 62 8.94 2.67 7.63
CA TRP A 62 9.14 1.42 6.91
C TRP A 62 9.35 0.21 7.83
N ASN A 63 9.91 0.44 9.02
CA ASN A 63 10.22 -0.59 10.02
C ASN A 63 9.11 -0.78 11.06
N TRP A 64 7.93 -0.18 10.85
CA TRP A 64 6.81 -0.34 11.76
C TRP A 64 6.11 -1.70 11.57
N ASN A 65 5.28 -2.09 12.54
CA ASN A 65 4.48 -3.31 12.45
C ASN A 65 3.58 -3.29 11.21
N SER A 66 3.37 -4.45 10.59
CA SER A 66 2.38 -4.55 9.51
C SER A 66 0.99 -4.11 9.98
N GLY A 67 0.23 -3.43 9.12
CA GLY A 67 -1.04 -2.85 9.54
C GLY A 67 -1.72 -1.92 8.56
N VAL A 68 -2.84 -1.37 9.02
CA VAL A 68 -3.63 -0.34 8.32
C VAL A 68 -3.54 0.96 9.10
N TYR A 69 -3.12 2.03 8.44
CA TYR A 69 -2.81 3.31 9.07
C TYR A 69 -3.71 4.42 8.51
N ASN A 70 -4.29 5.22 9.40
CA ASN A 70 -5.00 6.45 9.02
C ASN A 70 -4.03 7.63 9.00
N VAL A 71 -4.04 8.41 7.92
CA VAL A 71 -3.22 9.61 7.75
C VAL A 71 -4.13 10.80 7.44
N SER A 72 -4.30 11.70 8.42
CA SER A 72 -5.13 12.89 8.26
C SER A 72 -4.46 13.95 7.37
N THR A 73 -5.24 14.62 6.52
CA THR A 73 -4.78 15.71 5.63
C THR A 73 -5.51 17.02 5.87
N GLY A 74 -5.96 17.28 7.11
CA GLY A 74 -6.60 18.55 7.51
C GLY A 74 -8.08 18.72 7.13
N GLY A 75 -8.71 17.67 6.58
CA GLY A 75 -10.12 17.68 6.16
C GLY A 75 -10.56 16.42 5.42
N ALA A 76 -9.61 15.58 5.03
CA ALA A 76 -9.80 14.21 4.57
C ALA A 76 -8.74 13.32 5.22
N SER A 77 -8.71 12.05 4.85
CA SER A 77 -7.61 11.15 5.19
C SER A 77 -7.21 10.25 4.02
N LYS A 78 -6.00 9.72 4.12
CA LYS A 78 -5.47 8.65 3.27
C LYS A 78 -5.36 7.39 4.11
N LEU A 79 -5.52 6.25 3.46
CA LEU A 79 -5.29 4.94 4.07
C LEU A 79 -3.93 4.41 3.61
N ILE A 80 -3.05 4.09 4.54
CA ILE A 80 -1.79 3.39 4.24
C ILE A 80 -1.92 1.93 4.66
N LEU A 81 -1.80 1.02 3.69
CA LEU A 81 -1.55 -0.39 3.96
C LEU A 81 -0.04 -0.57 4.05
N HIS A 82 0.45 -1.07 5.17
CA HIS A 82 1.87 -1.32 5.40
C HIS A 82 2.11 -2.80 5.66
N PHE A 83 2.93 -3.43 4.83
CA PHE A 83 3.36 -4.80 5.00
C PHE A 83 4.86 -4.77 5.28
N ASN A 84 5.26 -5.30 6.42
CA ASN A 84 6.65 -5.40 6.86
C ASN A 84 6.94 -6.83 7.34
N MET A 85 7.83 -7.50 6.61
CA MET A 85 8.37 -8.82 6.95
C MET A 85 9.67 -8.71 7.75
N ASN A 86 10.27 -7.52 7.81
CA ASN A 86 11.50 -7.21 8.53
C ASN A 86 12.70 -8.10 8.15
N ILE A 87 12.70 -8.61 6.92
CA ILE A 87 13.73 -9.51 6.39
C ILE A 87 13.89 -9.32 4.89
N GLY A 88 15.11 -9.59 4.39
CA GLY A 88 15.42 -9.55 2.97
C GLY A 88 15.64 -8.15 2.43
N SER A 89 15.92 -8.06 1.13
CA SER A 89 16.24 -6.79 0.49
C SER A 89 15.05 -5.89 0.21
N CYS A 90 13.84 -6.45 0.25
CA CYS A 90 12.59 -5.70 0.22
C CYS A 90 11.79 -6.07 1.48
N PRO A 91 12.15 -5.54 2.65
CA PRO A 91 11.53 -5.95 3.91
C PRO A 91 10.13 -5.38 4.08
N ALA A 92 9.81 -4.27 3.39
CA ALA A 92 8.52 -3.61 3.54
C ALA A 92 8.01 -2.96 2.25
N VAL A 93 6.68 -2.92 2.12
CA VAL A 93 5.95 -2.20 1.07
C VAL A 93 4.80 -1.43 1.70
N GLN A 94 4.56 -0.24 1.17
CA GLN A 94 3.38 0.55 1.49
C GLN A 94 2.54 0.82 0.26
N PHE A 95 1.22 0.79 0.46
CA PHE A 95 0.24 1.32 -0.48
C PHE A 95 -0.47 2.50 0.16
N CYS A 96 -0.48 3.65 -0.51
CA CYS A 96 -1.20 4.85 -0.11
C CYS A 96 -2.45 4.99 -0.96
N VAL A 97 -3.62 4.92 -0.34
CA VAL A 97 -4.93 5.03 -0.99
C VAL A 97 -5.55 6.37 -0.63
N ASN A 98 -5.73 7.24 -1.63
CA ASN A 98 -6.33 8.56 -1.44
C ASN A 98 -7.86 8.47 -1.35
N TYR A 99 -8.46 9.35 -0.54
CA TYR A 99 -9.92 9.46 -0.42
C TYR A 99 -10.62 9.60 -1.79
N LYS A 100 -11.85 9.08 -1.91
CA LYS A 100 -12.70 9.15 -3.13
C LYS A 100 -12.03 8.64 -4.41
N ASN A 101 -11.25 7.56 -4.33
CA ASN A 101 -10.49 7.03 -5.48
C ASN A 101 -9.53 8.07 -6.08
N GLY A 102 -9.00 8.96 -5.25
CA GLY A 102 -8.09 10.03 -5.67
C GLY A 102 -6.69 9.57 -6.09
N GLY A 103 -6.48 8.27 -6.27
CA GLY A 103 -5.20 7.66 -6.60
C GLY A 103 -4.80 6.56 -5.62
N ILE A 104 -3.99 5.64 -6.12
CA ILE A 104 -3.30 4.63 -5.33
C ILE A 104 -1.83 4.76 -5.69
N SER A 105 -0.97 4.88 -4.69
CA SER A 105 0.48 4.91 -4.88
C SER A 105 1.12 3.81 -4.05
N TYR A 106 2.33 3.39 -4.42
CA TYR A 106 3.14 2.50 -3.60
C TYR A 106 4.57 2.99 -3.46
N ARG A 107 5.27 2.42 -2.49
CA ARG A 107 6.73 2.51 -2.33
C ARG A 107 7.23 1.30 -1.55
N SER A 108 8.49 0.93 -1.74
CA SER A 108 9.13 -0.19 -1.07
C SER A 108 10.39 0.25 -0.34
N ALA A 109 10.69 -0.42 0.77
CA ALA A 109 11.94 -0.24 1.48
C ALA A 109 13.05 -1.11 0.89
N ARG A 110 14.31 -0.65 1.00
CA ARG A 110 15.50 -1.43 0.66
C ARG A 110 16.28 -1.81 1.92
N ASP A 111 16.57 -3.10 2.06
CA ASP A 111 17.41 -3.68 3.12
C ASP A 111 17.15 -3.00 4.49
N GLY A 112 18.19 -2.53 5.19
CA GLY A 112 18.07 -1.73 6.42
C GLY A 112 18.00 -0.21 6.22
N PHE A 113 17.90 0.27 4.99
CA PHE A 113 17.97 1.70 4.66
C PHE A 113 16.60 2.40 4.65
N GLY A 114 15.52 1.65 4.40
CA GLY A 114 14.16 2.18 4.33
C GLY A 114 13.73 2.60 2.93
N PHE A 115 12.80 3.56 2.83
CA PHE A 115 12.27 4.04 1.54
C PHE A 115 13.30 4.91 0.82
N GLU A 116 13.88 4.41 -0.27
CA GLU A 116 14.84 5.17 -1.09
C GLU A 116 14.18 5.97 -2.21
N LEU A 117 13.03 5.47 -2.68
CA LEU A 117 12.20 6.15 -3.67
C LEU A 117 10.94 6.69 -2.99
N ASP A 118 10.47 7.83 -3.48
CA ASP A 118 9.19 8.38 -3.07
C ASP A 118 8.03 7.55 -3.62
N TRP A 119 6.80 7.94 -3.24
CA TRP A 119 5.58 7.34 -3.77
C TRP A 119 5.56 7.35 -5.31
N THR A 120 5.19 6.21 -5.88
CA THR A 120 4.87 6.09 -7.32
C THR A 120 3.43 5.66 -7.50
N GLU A 121 2.73 6.26 -8.47
CA GLU A 121 1.29 6.10 -8.66
C GLU A 121 0.94 4.92 -9.59
N PHE A 122 -0.12 4.19 -9.25
CA PHE A 122 -0.80 3.28 -10.18
C PHE A 122 -1.70 4.06 -11.12
N TYR A 123 -1.52 3.85 -12.42
CA TYR A 123 -2.48 4.33 -13.39
C TYR A 123 -3.76 3.50 -13.37
N THR A 124 -4.89 4.18 -13.43
CA THR A 124 -6.23 3.58 -13.40
C THR A 124 -7.12 4.19 -14.48
N THR A 125 -8.31 3.65 -14.68
CA THR A 125 -9.26 4.19 -15.67
C THR A 125 -9.71 5.61 -15.39
N THR A 126 -9.72 6.03 -14.12
CA THR A 126 -10.02 7.41 -13.68
C THR A 126 -8.77 8.29 -13.55
N ARG A 127 -7.57 7.70 -13.63
CA ARG A 127 -6.27 8.36 -13.54
C ARG A 127 -5.31 7.75 -14.54
N LYS A 128 -5.59 7.99 -15.82
CA LYS A 128 -4.79 7.47 -16.94
C LYS A 128 -3.50 8.29 -17.07
N PRO A 129 -2.40 7.68 -17.56
CA PRO A 129 -1.25 8.48 -17.97
C PRO A 129 -1.66 9.42 -19.11
N SER A 130 -1.04 10.59 -19.18
CA SER A 130 -1.08 11.44 -20.36
C SER A 130 -0.22 10.85 -21.48
N ALA A 131 -0.38 11.36 -22.70
CA ALA A 131 0.49 10.98 -23.81
C ALA A 131 1.97 11.30 -23.50
N GLY A 132 2.24 12.39 -22.80
CA GLY A 132 3.59 12.74 -22.35
C GLY A 132 4.18 11.72 -21.39
N ASP A 133 3.38 11.22 -20.43
CA ASP A 133 3.84 10.25 -19.42
C ASP A 133 4.29 8.90 -20.02
N VAL A 134 3.79 8.56 -21.22
CA VAL A 134 4.14 7.31 -21.93
C VAL A 134 4.93 7.55 -23.21
N GLY A 135 5.34 8.78 -23.51
CA GLY A 135 6.07 9.12 -24.74
C GLY A 135 5.25 8.95 -26.03
N ALA A 136 3.93 9.10 -25.96
CA ALA A 136 3.03 9.05 -27.10
C ALA A 136 2.72 10.45 -27.67
N LEU A 137 2.25 10.50 -28.91
CA LEU A 137 1.70 11.72 -29.52
C LEU A 137 0.27 11.97 -29.00
N PRO A 138 -0.09 13.19 -28.55
CA PRO A 138 -1.45 13.50 -28.10
C PRO A 138 -2.50 13.38 -29.20
N VAL A 139 -3.75 13.06 -28.83
CA VAL A 139 -4.89 13.00 -29.77
C VAL A 139 -5.27 14.35 -30.36
N SER A 140 -4.89 15.45 -29.70
CA SER A 140 -4.99 16.81 -30.24
C SER A 140 -3.94 17.09 -31.32
N GLY A 141 -3.08 16.13 -31.65
CA GLY A 141 -1.94 16.30 -32.52
C GLY A 141 -0.71 16.84 -31.79
N GLY A 142 0.33 17.12 -32.55
CA GLY A 142 1.61 17.65 -32.08
C GLY A 142 2.70 17.53 -33.12
N VAL A 143 3.92 17.92 -32.75
CA VAL A 143 5.11 17.78 -33.61
C VAL A 143 5.85 16.51 -33.24
N ILE A 144 6.11 15.65 -34.23
CA ILE A 144 7.04 14.53 -34.08
C ILE A 144 8.42 15.03 -34.46
N ASN A 145 9.33 15.10 -33.48
CA ASN A 145 10.73 15.44 -33.71
C ASN A 145 11.50 14.17 -34.06
N GLY A 146 11.52 13.82 -35.33
CA GLY A 146 12.16 12.61 -35.86
C GLY A 146 11.49 12.11 -37.13
N ASN A 147 11.96 10.96 -37.61
CA ASN A 147 11.49 10.31 -38.82
C ASN A 147 10.24 9.46 -38.53
N LEU A 148 9.24 9.53 -39.40
CA LEU A 148 8.05 8.68 -39.35
C LEU A 148 8.06 7.69 -40.52
N GLY A 149 7.84 6.41 -40.24
CA GLY A 149 7.67 5.37 -41.25
C GLY A 149 6.25 4.79 -41.19
N ILE A 150 5.57 4.70 -42.32
CA ILE A 150 4.24 4.08 -42.45
C ILE A 150 4.37 2.92 -43.45
N GLY A 151 4.05 1.71 -43.00
CA GLY A 151 4.23 0.49 -43.79
C GLY A 151 5.69 0.07 -43.99
N THR A 152 6.67 0.90 -43.62
CA THR A 152 8.11 0.60 -43.73
C THR A 152 8.96 1.47 -42.78
N PRO A 153 10.12 0.99 -42.29
CA PRO A 153 11.06 1.83 -41.53
C PRO A 153 11.55 3.02 -42.34
N ASN A 154 11.65 4.18 -41.70
CA ASN A 154 12.18 5.38 -42.34
C ASN A 154 13.70 5.47 -42.16
N ILE A 155 14.47 5.22 -43.23
CA ILE A 155 15.94 5.29 -43.24
C ILE A 155 16.51 6.65 -43.66
N LEU A 156 15.66 7.60 -44.07
CA LEU A 156 16.09 8.92 -44.53
C LEU A 156 16.58 9.82 -43.38
N GLY A 157 16.11 9.53 -42.15
CA GLY A 157 16.44 10.32 -40.96
C GLY A 157 15.81 11.71 -40.97
N GLY A 158 16.14 12.53 -39.96
CA GLY A 158 15.63 13.90 -39.82
C GLY A 158 14.10 13.98 -39.76
N SER A 159 13.55 15.13 -40.16
CA SER A 159 12.10 15.37 -40.26
C SER A 159 11.55 14.85 -41.59
N SER A 160 11.49 13.53 -41.74
CA SER A 160 11.03 12.86 -42.96
C SER A 160 9.86 11.92 -42.70
N ILE A 161 9.06 11.68 -43.74
CA ILE A 161 7.98 10.69 -43.75
C ILE A 161 8.24 9.72 -44.90
N VAL A 162 8.23 8.41 -44.62
CA VAL A 162 8.36 7.35 -45.64
C VAL A 162 7.09 6.50 -45.63
N LEU A 163 6.60 6.18 -46.83
CA LEU A 163 5.43 5.35 -47.09
C LEU A 163 5.85 4.19 -48.01
N GLY A 164 5.59 2.93 -47.70
CA GLY A 164 6.20 1.85 -48.50
C GLY A 164 5.78 0.40 -48.28
N ASP A 165 4.50 0.08 -48.37
CA ASP A 165 3.97 -1.29 -48.53
C ASP A 165 3.36 -1.54 -49.92
N ASN A 166 3.76 -0.75 -50.93
CA ASN A 166 3.25 -0.75 -52.31
C ASN A 166 1.79 -0.29 -52.50
N ASP A 167 1.04 -0.03 -51.43
CA ASP A 167 -0.34 0.49 -51.47
C ASP A 167 -0.42 2.00 -51.16
N THR A 168 0.66 2.75 -51.41
CA THR A 168 0.77 4.17 -51.05
C THR A 168 -0.15 5.08 -51.88
N GLY A 169 -1.41 5.22 -51.48
CA GLY A 169 -2.34 6.22 -52.01
C GLY A 169 -2.42 7.46 -51.11
N LEU A 170 -2.02 8.63 -51.61
CA LEU A 170 -2.32 9.91 -50.95
C LEU A 170 -3.74 10.35 -51.34
N LYS A 171 -4.72 10.09 -50.48
CA LYS A 171 -6.10 10.55 -50.69
C LYS A 171 -6.34 11.88 -50.00
N GLN A 172 -6.39 12.96 -50.77
CA GLN A 172 -6.78 14.28 -50.31
C GLN A 172 -8.29 14.50 -50.52
N ASN A 173 -9.05 14.77 -49.44
CA ASN A 173 -10.50 14.98 -49.49
C ASN A 173 -10.91 16.47 -49.35
N GLY A 174 -9.99 17.43 -49.54
CA GLY A 174 -10.21 18.87 -49.32
C GLY A 174 -9.19 19.77 -50.04
N ASP A 175 -9.51 21.06 -50.20
CA ASP A 175 -8.93 22.03 -51.15
C ASP A 175 -7.53 22.60 -50.84
N GLY A 176 -6.92 22.21 -49.72
CA GLY A 176 -5.49 22.47 -49.48
C GLY A 176 -5.12 23.91 -49.13
N LEU A 177 -6.02 24.67 -48.51
CA LEU A 177 -5.73 25.96 -47.86
C LEU A 177 -5.57 25.82 -46.34
#